data_AF-A0A9R1QGQ2-F1
#
_entry.id   AF-A0A9R1QGQ2-F1
#
_cell.length_a   1.000
_cell.length_b   1.000
_cell.length_c   1.000
_cell.angle_alpha   90.00
_cell.angle_beta   90.00
_cell.angle_gamma   90.00
#
_symmetry.space_group_name_H-M   'P 1'
#
loop_
_entity.id
_entity.type
_entity.pdbx_description
1 polymer ?
#
loop_
_entity_poly.entity_id
_entity_poly.type
_entity_poly.pdbx_seq_one_letter_code
_entity_poly.pdbx_strand_id
1 'polypeptide(L)'
;MMLYSISLASSNEYICKDFFLYMECHQYGLFATSTAQSNDSSATDGAIHGVPSIEKITFYLVRLEDGAILDEKAFCNDFINLAHSIGAYLYEDLVCIVSLRYQTIHVLQIRDSGSLVEVRRIGAFCREDDELFLYSHGQAAQGNSFLPGIKQRLLSFIFRKTWNEEPDQALRVQHLKKKFYFHFQDYVDLIIWKVQFLDRRHLFIKFGSVDGGVTRSTDQNLAFFAVYNMETTDIVSLYQNSSEELYSLFEHYYDHFHANPQNSSHEKFISSHSNSVHALDQLRTIKNKASSSSQFVKKMMASLPYTCQSQSPSPYFDLSIFRYDEKLISAIDRHRHCTEHPIKFISVRQPNVVKFKIKPGSDSGGSDSRAKRISSFLFHPFFPLALSIQQTYMQPTVVNVHFRR
;
A
#
# COMPACT_ATOMS: atom_id res chain seq x y z
N MET A 1 -18.53 25.05 -12.42
CA MET A 1 -19.31 24.41 -13.50
C MET A 1 -19.06 22.92 -13.37
N MET A 2 -20.10 22.10 -13.20
CA MET A 2 -19.97 20.64 -13.18
C MET A 2 -19.79 20.17 -14.64
N LEU A 3 -18.69 19.48 -14.95
CA LEU A 3 -18.40 19.01 -16.31
C LEU A 3 -19.28 17.82 -16.68
N TYR A 4 -19.33 16.81 -15.81
CA TYR A 4 -20.20 15.65 -15.92
C TYR A 4 -20.47 15.06 -14.53
N SER A 5 -21.41 14.11 -14.47
CA SER A 5 -21.69 13.30 -13.29
C SER A 5 -21.98 11.87 -13.75
N ILE A 6 -21.39 10.90 -13.06
CA ILE A 6 -21.49 9.47 -13.43
C ILE A 6 -21.91 8.66 -12.22
N SER A 7 -22.78 7.68 -12.43
CA SER A 7 -23.16 6.71 -11.40
C SER A 7 -22.29 5.47 -11.54
N LEU A 8 -21.31 5.31 -10.66
CA LEU A 8 -20.46 4.12 -10.61
C LEU A 8 -21.11 2.96 -9.86
N ALA A 9 -21.87 3.27 -8.80
CA ALA A 9 -22.55 2.26 -8.02
C ALA A 9 -23.97 2.03 -8.57
N SER A 10 -24.42 0.78 -8.50
CA SER A 10 -25.80 0.40 -8.77
C SER A 10 -26.35 -0.43 -7.61
N SER A 11 -27.67 -0.42 -7.44
CA SER A 11 -28.37 -1.26 -6.44
C SER A 11 -27.84 -1.05 -5.01
N ASN A 12 -27.16 -2.07 -4.46
CA ASN A 12 -26.72 -2.18 -3.07
C ASN A 12 -25.23 -1.84 -2.91
N GLU A 13 -24.57 -1.43 -3.99
CA GLU A 13 -23.15 -1.08 -4.00
C GLU A 13 -22.95 0.37 -3.55
N TYR A 14 -21.79 0.63 -2.96
CA TYR A 14 -21.35 1.96 -2.55
C TYR A 14 -19.99 2.26 -3.18
N ILE A 15 -19.78 3.52 -3.58
CA ILE A 15 -18.45 3.96 -4.00
C ILE A 15 -17.48 3.91 -2.81
N CYS A 16 -16.31 3.33 -3.02
CA CYS A 16 -15.26 3.24 -2.02
C CYS A 16 -14.51 4.56 -1.94
N LYS A 17 -14.91 5.41 -0.97
CA LYS A 17 -14.43 6.80 -0.84
C LYS A 17 -12.92 6.94 -0.64
N ASP A 18 -12.27 5.91 -0.11
CA ASP A 18 -10.84 5.89 0.20
C ASP A 18 -10.00 5.18 -0.89
N PHE A 19 -10.61 4.91 -2.05
CA PHE A 19 -9.96 4.28 -3.19
C PHE A 19 -10.07 5.14 -4.46
N PHE A 20 -8.92 5.56 -4.97
CA PHE A 20 -8.79 6.15 -6.30
C PHE A 20 -7.33 5.98 -6.75
N LEU A 21 -7.14 5.55 -7.99
CA LEU A 21 -5.84 5.56 -8.66
C LEU A 21 -6.01 6.20 -10.04
N TYR A 22 -5.05 6.97 -10.52
CA TYR A 22 -5.09 7.57 -11.85
C TYR A 22 -3.81 7.28 -12.63
N MET A 23 -3.90 7.14 -13.95
CA MET A 23 -2.70 6.99 -14.77
C MET A 23 -1.95 8.33 -14.90
N GLU A 24 -0.62 8.31 -15.04
CA GLU A 24 0.20 9.53 -15.19
C GLU A 24 -0.22 10.40 -16.39
N CYS A 25 -0.74 9.79 -17.46
CA CYS A 25 -1.30 10.53 -18.60
C CYS A 25 -2.58 11.30 -18.26
N HIS A 26 -3.13 11.13 -17.04
CA HIS A 26 -4.39 11.69 -16.56
C HIS A 26 -5.60 11.41 -17.49
N GLN A 27 -5.49 10.39 -18.34
CA GLN A 27 -6.54 9.99 -19.26
C GLN A 27 -7.57 9.11 -18.56
N TYR A 28 -7.10 8.20 -17.70
CA TYR A 28 -7.91 7.20 -17.05
C TYR A 28 -7.80 7.26 -15.52
N GLY A 29 -8.93 7.04 -14.84
CA GLY A 29 -9.04 6.85 -13.41
C GLY A 29 -9.62 5.46 -13.10
N LEU A 30 -9.07 4.80 -12.10
CA LEU A 30 -9.55 3.55 -11.55
C LEU A 30 -10.30 3.83 -10.26
N PHE A 31 -11.60 3.53 -10.27
CA PHE A 31 -12.49 3.67 -9.13
C PHE A 31 -12.90 2.30 -8.63
N ALA A 32 -13.42 2.21 -7.40
CA ALA A 32 -13.96 0.97 -6.87
C ALA A 32 -15.33 1.19 -6.22
N THR A 33 -16.19 0.19 -6.35
CA THR A 33 -17.42 0.04 -5.57
C THR A 33 -17.40 -1.27 -4.80
N SER A 34 -18.18 -1.34 -3.74
CA SER A 34 -18.38 -2.56 -2.98
C SER A 34 -19.78 -2.63 -2.40
N THR A 35 -20.34 -3.83 -2.27
CA THR A 35 -21.48 -4.07 -1.38
C THR A 35 -21.07 -3.87 0.07
N ALA A 36 -22.04 -3.86 0.99
CA ALA A 36 -21.74 -3.92 2.41
C ALA A 36 -20.96 -5.20 2.75
N GLN A 37 -20.00 -5.08 3.67
CA GLN A 37 -19.26 -6.23 4.19
C GLN A 37 -20.22 -7.15 4.94
N SER A 38 -20.22 -8.44 4.59
CA SER A 38 -20.96 -9.45 5.34
C SER A 38 -20.04 -10.10 6.39
N ASN A 39 -20.57 -10.27 7.60
CA ASN A 39 -19.88 -11.01 8.67
C ASN A 39 -20.10 -12.53 8.54
N ASP A 40 -20.97 -12.98 7.64
CA ASP A 40 -21.16 -14.39 7.33
C ASP A 40 -19.97 -14.92 6.52
N SER A 41 -18.89 -15.25 7.22
CA SER A 41 -17.74 -15.97 6.67
C SER A 41 -18.08 -17.46 6.51
N SER A 42 -19.07 -17.79 5.68
CA SER A 42 -19.21 -19.18 5.24
C SER A 42 -17.89 -19.61 4.59
N ALA A 43 -17.32 -20.69 5.10
CA ALA A 43 -16.06 -21.22 4.60
C ALA A 43 -16.29 -21.82 3.22
N THR A 44 -16.19 -21.00 2.19
CA THR A 44 -16.07 -21.44 0.80
C THR A 44 -14.70 -22.07 0.59
N ASP A 45 -14.63 -23.06 -0.29
CA ASP A 45 -13.37 -23.74 -0.60
C ASP A 45 -12.30 -22.74 -1.05
N GLY A 46 -11.08 -22.88 -0.53
CA GLY A 46 -9.95 -21.97 -0.79
C GLY A 46 -9.95 -20.62 -0.06
N ALA A 47 -10.98 -20.27 0.71
CA ALA A 47 -11.01 -19.02 1.47
C ALA A 47 -10.19 -19.08 2.77
N ILE A 48 -9.45 -18.01 3.08
CA ILE A 48 -8.75 -17.87 4.36
C ILE A 48 -9.75 -17.64 5.50
N HIS A 49 -9.69 -18.51 6.51
CA HIS A 49 -10.49 -18.39 7.72
C HIS A 49 -10.19 -17.09 8.47
N GLY A 50 -11.25 -16.40 8.91
CA GLY A 50 -11.13 -15.13 9.65
C GLY A 50 -10.99 -13.88 8.77
N VAL A 51 -10.81 -14.03 7.44
CA VAL A 51 -10.90 -12.91 6.50
C VAL A 51 -12.37 -12.65 6.17
N PRO A 52 -12.85 -11.38 6.25
CA PRO A 52 -14.23 -11.05 5.91
C PRO A 52 -14.61 -11.37 4.46
N SER A 53 -15.90 -11.25 4.15
CA SER A 53 -16.44 -11.37 2.80
C SER A 53 -17.11 -10.08 2.37
N ILE A 54 -16.88 -9.67 1.14
CA ILE A 54 -17.70 -8.69 0.43
C ILE A 54 -18.29 -9.43 -0.77
N GLU A 55 -19.62 -9.44 -0.86
CA GLU A 55 -20.36 -10.15 -1.91
C GLU A 55 -19.88 -9.75 -3.31
N LYS A 56 -19.72 -8.44 -3.54
CA LYS A 56 -19.23 -7.91 -4.82
C LYS A 56 -18.36 -6.67 -4.62
N ILE A 57 -17.18 -6.69 -5.22
CA ILE A 57 -16.25 -5.58 -5.34
C ILE A 57 -16.01 -5.35 -6.83
N THR A 58 -16.20 -4.13 -7.33
CA THR A 58 -16.02 -3.83 -8.75
C THR A 58 -15.04 -2.68 -8.93
N PHE A 59 -14.02 -2.88 -9.76
CA PHE A 59 -13.12 -1.82 -10.20
C PHE A 59 -13.59 -1.29 -11.55
N TYR A 60 -13.74 0.02 -11.69
CA TYR A 60 -14.17 0.68 -12.92
C TYR A 60 -13.03 1.51 -13.50
N LEU A 61 -12.72 1.26 -14.77
CA LEU A 61 -11.84 2.13 -15.55
C LEU A 61 -12.69 3.23 -16.18
N VAL A 62 -12.41 4.48 -15.84
CA VAL A 62 -13.17 5.64 -16.27
C VAL A 62 -12.26 6.60 -17.02
N ARG A 63 -12.71 7.08 -18.18
CA ARG A 63 -12.06 8.19 -18.88
C ARG A 63 -12.37 9.50 -18.17
N LEU A 64 -11.33 10.20 -17.74
CA LEU A 64 -11.48 11.41 -16.91
C LEU A 64 -11.98 12.62 -17.70
N GLU A 65 -11.82 12.64 -19.02
CA GLU A 65 -12.26 13.74 -19.89
C GLU A 65 -13.78 13.92 -19.90
N ASP A 66 -14.53 12.83 -20.03
CA ASP A 66 -15.99 12.84 -20.25
C ASP A 66 -16.77 11.93 -19.29
N GLY A 67 -16.08 11.19 -18.42
CA GLY A 67 -16.69 10.27 -17.46
C GLY A 67 -17.13 8.93 -18.06
N ALA A 68 -16.76 8.61 -19.30
CA ALA A 68 -17.12 7.32 -19.89
C ALA A 68 -16.53 6.15 -19.06
N ILE A 69 -17.38 5.23 -18.62
CA ILE A 69 -16.95 3.94 -18.05
C ILE A 69 -16.51 3.08 -19.24
N LEU A 70 -15.23 2.73 -19.27
CA LEU A 70 -14.61 2.03 -20.40
C LEU A 70 -14.58 0.51 -20.19
N ASP A 71 -14.32 0.08 -18.95
CA ASP A 71 -14.26 -1.33 -18.59
C ASP A 71 -14.45 -1.52 -17.09
N GLU A 72 -14.74 -2.76 -16.67
CA GLU A 72 -14.91 -3.13 -15.27
C GLU A 72 -14.31 -4.50 -14.95
N LYS A 73 -13.83 -4.66 -13.71
CA LYS A 73 -13.41 -5.95 -13.15
C LYS A 73 -14.10 -6.19 -11.82
N ALA A 74 -14.99 -7.16 -11.79
CA ALA A 74 -15.70 -7.59 -10.58
C ALA A 74 -14.99 -8.78 -9.89
N PHE A 75 -15.03 -8.76 -8.56
CA PHE A 75 -14.60 -9.83 -7.66
C PHE A 75 -15.79 -10.18 -6.77
N CYS A 76 -16.11 -11.47 -6.67
CA CYS A 76 -17.28 -11.95 -5.94
C CYS A 76 -16.86 -12.74 -4.69
N ASN A 77 -17.56 -12.51 -3.58
CA ASN A 77 -17.31 -13.18 -2.30
C ASN A 77 -15.85 -13.12 -1.86
N ASP A 78 -15.21 -11.97 -2.06
CA ASP A 78 -13.78 -11.75 -1.80
C ASP A 78 -13.60 -10.61 -0.79
N PHE A 79 -12.36 -10.39 -0.37
CA PHE A 79 -11.97 -9.24 0.43
C PHE A 79 -10.73 -8.61 -0.18
N ILE A 80 -10.90 -7.39 -0.67
CA ILE A 80 -9.81 -6.54 -1.16
C ILE A 80 -9.81 -5.31 -0.28
N ASN A 81 -8.65 -5.00 0.35
CA ASN A 81 -8.56 -3.88 1.28
C ASN A 81 -8.49 -2.54 0.52
N LEU A 82 -9.65 -1.98 0.19
CA LEU A 82 -9.74 -0.73 -0.56
C LEU A 82 -9.43 0.53 0.27
N ALA A 83 -9.38 0.42 1.60
CA ALA A 83 -9.08 1.55 2.47
C ALA A 83 -7.67 2.07 2.17
N HIS A 84 -7.57 3.36 1.80
CA HIS A 84 -6.32 4.00 1.41
C HIS A 84 -5.56 3.19 0.35
N SER A 85 -6.27 2.65 -0.65
CA SER A 85 -5.70 1.88 -1.76
C SER A 85 -4.70 0.78 -1.34
N ILE A 86 -4.89 0.14 -0.17
CA ILE A 86 -3.93 -0.86 0.33
C ILE A 86 -3.89 -2.11 -0.55
N GLY A 87 -5.06 -2.54 -1.03
CA GLY A 87 -5.27 -3.77 -1.78
C GLY A 87 -4.98 -3.66 -3.28
N ALA A 88 -4.62 -2.47 -3.78
CA ALA A 88 -4.20 -2.33 -5.17
C ALA A 88 -3.01 -1.37 -5.33
N TYR A 89 -2.18 -1.63 -6.33
CA TYR A 89 -1.03 -0.78 -6.65
C TYR A 89 -0.92 -0.63 -8.16
N LEU A 90 -0.75 0.61 -8.63
CA LEU A 90 -0.55 0.96 -10.03
C LEU A 90 0.93 1.25 -10.29
N TYR A 91 1.46 0.71 -11.38
CA TYR A 91 2.80 0.98 -11.90
C TYR A 91 2.71 1.12 -13.42
N GLU A 92 2.92 2.33 -13.94
CA GLU A 92 2.72 2.65 -15.35
C GLU A 92 1.29 2.28 -15.81
N ASP A 93 1.15 1.21 -16.60
CA ASP A 93 -0.10 0.65 -17.11
C ASP A 93 -0.50 -0.67 -16.43
N LEU A 94 0.29 -1.15 -15.45
CA LEU A 94 0.03 -2.39 -14.72
C LEU A 94 -0.59 -2.10 -13.35
N VAL A 95 -1.66 -2.83 -13.03
CA VAL A 95 -2.32 -2.80 -11.73
C VAL A 95 -2.22 -4.18 -11.09
N CYS A 96 -1.72 -4.26 -9.86
CA CYS A 96 -1.87 -5.47 -9.05
C CYS A 96 -3.00 -5.27 -8.04
N ILE A 97 -3.89 -6.25 -7.91
CA ILE A 97 -4.99 -6.28 -6.96
C ILE A 97 -4.84 -7.54 -6.10
N VAL A 98 -4.84 -7.37 -4.78
CA VAL A 98 -4.65 -8.46 -3.82
C VAL A 98 -6.00 -8.95 -3.31
N SER A 99 -6.39 -10.15 -3.75
CA SER A 99 -7.43 -10.95 -3.13
C SER A 99 -6.90 -11.50 -1.80
N LEU A 100 -7.27 -10.87 -0.69
CA LEU A 100 -6.86 -11.31 0.64
C LEU A 100 -7.56 -12.61 1.03
N ARG A 101 -8.81 -12.81 0.60
CA ARG A 101 -9.56 -14.00 0.97
C ARG A 101 -9.06 -15.25 0.25
N TYR A 102 -8.70 -15.14 -1.04
CA TYR A 102 -8.24 -16.27 -1.85
C TYR A 102 -6.73 -16.26 -2.13
N GLN A 103 -5.98 -15.37 -1.47
CA GLN A 103 -4.52 -15.33 -1.51
C GLN A 103 -3.97 -15.29 -2.95
N THR A 104 -4.61 -14.45 -3.77
CA THR A 104 -4.29 -14.30 -5.19
C THR A 104 -3.96 -12.85 -5.51
N ILE A 105 -2.87 -12.65 -6.24
CA ILE A 105 -2.49 -11.36 -6.82
C ILE A 105 -2.94 -11.38 -8.27
N HIS A 106 -3.91 -10.53 -8.59
CA HIS A 106 -4.39 -10.31 -9.95
C HIS A 106 -3.55 -9.19 -10.57
N VAL A 107 -2.87 -9.48 -11.67
CA VAL A 107 -2.11 -8.48 -12.43
C VAL A 107 -2.90 -8.14 -13.68
N LEU A 108 -3.38 -6.90 -13.76
CA LEU A 108 -4.12 -6.37 -14.89
C LEU A 108 -3.28 -5.33 -15.63
N GLN A 109 -3.46 -5.24 -16.94
CA GLN A 109 -2.89 -4.21 -17.79
C GLN A 109 -4.00 -3.31 -18.33
N ILE A 110 -3.88 -2.01 -18.10
CA ILE A 110 -4.71 -0.98 -18.70
C ILE A 110 -4.20 -0.72 -20.11
N ARG A 111 -4.99 -1.02 -21.14
CA ARG A 111 -4.62 -0.77 -22.53
C ARG A 111 -5.01 0.64 -22.95
N ASP A 112 -4.29 1.20 -23.92
CA ASP A 112 -4.65 2.49 -24.54
C ASP A 112 -6.06 2.50 -25.13
N SER A 113 -6.57 1.33 -25.53
CA SER A 113 -7.95 1.13 -26.01
C SER A 113 -9.03 1.32 -24.93
N GLY A 114 -8.64 1.46 -23.65
CA GLY A 114 -9.58 1.59 -22.54
C GLY A 114 -10.07 0.26 -21.97
N SER A 115 -9.29 -0.82 -22.08
CA SER A 115 -9.67 -2.14 -21.54
C SER A 115 -8.74 -2.59 -20.41
N LEU A 116 -9.31 -3.30 -19.42
CA LEU A 116 -8.64 -3.96 -18.32
C LEU A 116 -8.38 -5.42 -18.64
N VAL A 117 -7.15 -5.75 -19.02
CA VAL A 117 -6.78 -7.13 -19.39
C VAL A 117 -6.04 -7.79 -18.25
N GLU A 118 -6.59 -8.87 -17.68
CA GLU A 118 -5.87 -9.68 -16.69
C GLU A 118 -4.75 -10.46 -17.38
N VAL A 119 -3.50 -10.11 -17.09
CA VAL A 119 -2.30 -10.67 -17.75
C VAL A 119 -1.62 -11.74 -16.91
N ARG A 120 -1.81 -11.77 -15.58
CA ARG A 120 -1.29 -12.83 -14.71
C ARG A 120 -2.18 -13.00 -13.46
N ARG A 121 -2.20 -14.23 -12.92
CA ARG A 121 -2.68 -14.54 -11.57
C ARG A 121 -1.58 -15.26 -10.81
N ILE A 122 -1.29 -14.79 -9.60
CA ILE A 122 -0.21 -15.34 -8.76
C ILE A 122 -0.80 -15.71 -7.39
N GLY A 123 -0.86 -16.99 -7.08
CA GLY A 123 -1.42 -17.51 -5.84
C GLY A 123 -1.18 -19.00 -5.71
N ALA A 124 -2.25 -19.79 -5.71
CA ALA A 124 -2.19 -21.26 -5.79
C ALA A 124 -1.46 -21.74 -7.05
N PHE A 125 -1.58 -20.99 -8.14
CA PHE A 125 -0.85 -21.18 -9.38
C PHE A 125 0.01 -19.94 -9.67
N CYS A 126 1.17 -20.13 -10.28
CA CYS A 126 2.06 -19.05 -10.69
C CYS A 126 2.24 -18.97 -12.21
N ARG A 127 1.82 -20.00 -12.95
CA ARG A 127 1.80 -20.08 -14.42
C ARG A 127 0.45 -20.58 -14.89
N GLU A 128 0.10 -20.26 -16.13
CA GLU A 128 -1.19 -20.62 -16.74
C GLU A 128 -1.37 -22.14 -16.89
N ASP A 129 -0.28 -22.87 -17.07
CA ASP A 129 -0.24 -24.32 -17.26
C ASP A 129 -0.10 -25.12 -15.95
N ASP A 130 0.11 -24.46 -14.81
CA ASP A 130 0.32 -25.12 -13.52
C ASP A 130 -0.90 -25.98 -13.12
N GLU A 131 -2.12 -25.49 -13.38
CA GLU A 131 -3.35 -26.21 -13.03
C GLU A 131 -3.47 -27.53 -13.80
N LEU A 132 -3.26 -27.49 -15.11
CA LEU A 132 -3.27 -28.68 -15.97
C LEU A 132 -2.15 -29.66 -15.58
N PHE A 133 -0.96 -29.15 -15.26
CA PHE A 133 0.17 -29.96 -14.82
C PHE A 133 -0.16 -30.70 -13.51
N LEU A 134 -0.78 -30.01 -12.55
CA LEU A 134 -1.16 -30.61 -11.27
C LEU A 134 -2.29 -31.63 -11.42
N TYR A 135 -3.29 -31.40 -12.27
CA TYR A 135 -4.34 -32.39 -12.53
C TYR A 135 -3.83 -33.64 -13.25
N SER A 136 -2.95 -33.47 -14.25
CA SER A 136 -2.37 -34.61 -15.00
C SER A 136 -1.48 -35.52 -14.14
N HIS A 137 -0.87 -34.97 -13.09
CA HIS A 137 -0.02 -35.73 -12.16
C HIS A 137 -0.70 -35.99 -10.80
N GLY A 138 -1.93 -35.51 -10.61
CA GLY A 138 -2.64 -35.43 -9.32
C GLY A 138 -3.39 -36.69 -8.89
N GLN A 139 -3.46 -37.74 -9.71
CA GLN A 139 -4.06 -39.02 -9.29
C GLN A 139 -3.31 -39.71 -8.12
N ALA A 140 -2.13 -39.22 -7.73
CA ALA A 140 -1.33 -39.75 -6.62
C ALA A 140 -1.53 -39.06 -5.25
N ALA A 141 -2.35 -38.00 -5.15
CA ALA A 141 -2.40 -37.14 -3.95
C ALA A 141 -3.78 -37.04 -3.27
N GLN A 142 -4.60 -38.09 -3.32
CA GLN A 142 -5.74 -38.19 -2.40
C GLN A 142 -5.21 -38.45 -0.97
N GLY A 143 -4.95 -37.38 -0.22
CA GLY A 143 -4.69 -37.46 1.23
C GLY A 143 -3.67 -36.49 1.81
N ASN A 144 -2.86 -35.79 1.01
CA ASN A 144 -1.86 -34.83 1.51
C ASN A 144 -2.07 -33.42 0.94
N SER A 145 -2.11 -32.42 1.82
CA SER A 145 -2.18 -31.00 1.49
C SER A 145 -0.88 -30.51 0.85
N PHE A 146 -0.69 -30.81 -0.44
CA PHE A 146 0.35 -30.15 -1.21
C PHE A 146 0.06 -28.64 -1.21
N LEU A 147 1.02 -27.83 -0.79
CA LEU A 147 0.94 -26.36 -0.88
C LEU A 147 1.52 -25.96 -2.23
N PRO A 148 0.72 -25.54 -3.23
CA PRO A 148 1.23 -25.20 -4.56
C PRO A 148 1.66 -23.73 -4.66
N GLY A 149 2.14 -23.36 -5.85
CA GLY A 149 2.31 -21.97 -6.26
C GLY A 149 3.25 -21.15 -5.37
N ILE A 150 2.80 -19.96 -4.98
CA ILE A 150 3.67 -19.00 -4.30
C ILE A 150 4.08 -19.45 -2.90
N LYS A 151 3.21 -20.18 -2.17
CA LYS A 151 3.55 -20.73 -0.85
C LYS A 151 4.64 -21.80 -0.96
N GLN A 152 4.53 -22.69 -1.95
CA GLN A 152 5.56 -23.69 -2.25
C GLN A 152 6.93 -23.04 -2.48
N ARG A 153 6.94 -22.00 -3.30
CA ARG A 153 8.15 -21.28 -3.71
C ARG A 153 8.78 -20.53 -2.54
N LEU A 154 7.95 -19.91 -1.69
CA LEU A 154 8.38 -19.28 -0.46
C LEU A 154 9.04 -20.29 0.50
N LEU A 155 8.38 -21.41 0.79
CA LEU A 155 8.92 -22.45 1.66
C LEU A 155 10.22 -23.04 1.11
N SER A 156 10.27 -23.30 -0.21
CA SER A 156 11.47 -23.79 -0.88
C SER A 156 12.62 -22.80 -0.79
N PHE A 157 12.35 -21.50 -0.93
CA PHE A 157 13.36 -20.47 -0.77
C PHE A 157 13.92 -20.44 0.66
N ILE A 158 13.04 -20.45 1.67
CA ILE A 158 13.45 -20.44 3.09
C ILE A 158 14.28 -21.68 3.42
N PHE A 159 13.84 -22.86 2.96
CA PHE A 159 14.56 -24.11 3.14
C PHE A 159 15.96 -24.03 2.52
N ARG A 160 16.06 -23.67 1.23
CA ARG A 160 17.33 -23.61 0.51
C ARG A 160 18.29 -22.58 1.11
N LYS A 161 17.76 -21.40 1.49
CA LYS A 161 18.54 -20.37 2.18
C LYS A 161 19.11 -20.91 3.49
N THR A 162 18.26 -21.51 4.34
CA THR A 162 18.67 -22.09 5.63
C THR A 162 19.67 -23.24 5.46
N TRP A 163 19.49 -24.08 4.44
CA TRP A 163 20.39 -25.20 4.13
C TRP A 163 21.79 -24.71 3.72
N ASN A 164 21.86 -23.62 2.97
CA ASN A 164 23.11 -23.08 2.44
C ASN A 164 23.85 -22.15 3.41
N GLU A 165 23.24 -21.76 4.54
CA GLU A 165 23.90 -20.91 5.56
C GLU A 165 25.03 -21.63 6.30
N GLU A 166 24.94 -22.96 6.46
CA GLU A 166 25.89 -23.73 7.27
C GLU A 166 26.67 -24.76 6.41
N PRO A 167 28.00 -24.64 6.31
CA PRO A 167 28.83 -25.57 5.53
C PRO A 167 28.94 -26.95 6.18
N ASP A 168 28.95 -27.07 7.52
CA ASP A 168 29.06 -28.36 8.21
C ASP A 168 27.76 -29.16 8.15
N GLN A 169 27.84 -30.44 7.80
CA GLN A 169 26.65 -31.27 7.58
C GLN A 169 25.86 -31.53 8.88
N ALA A 170 26.53 -31.72 10.01
CA ALA A 170 25.86 -32.01 11.28
C ALA A 170 25.19 -30.76 11.85
N LEU A 171 25.88 -29.61 11.79
CA LEU A 171 25.33 -28.32 12.18
C LEU A 171 24.18 -27.89 11.26
N ARG A 172 24.27 -28.15 9.95
CA ARG A 172 23.22 -27.83 8.98
C ARG A 172 21.89 -28.47 9.32
N VAL A 173 21.89 -29.76 9.69
CA VAL A 173 20.65 -30.46 10.08
C VAL A 173 20.06 -29.85 11.36
N GLN A 174 20.89 -29.49 12.34
CA GLN A 174 20.43 -28.83 13.56
C GLN A 174 19.87 -27.43 13.28
N HIS A 175 20.52 -26.67 12.41
CA HIS A 175 20.11 -25.33 12.00
C HIS A 175 18.77 -25.36 11.27
N LEU A 176 18.60 -26.31 10.34
CA LEU A 176 17.35 -26.52 9.63
C LEU A 176 16.20 -26.91 10.59
N LYS A 177 16.47 -27.78 11.57
CA LYS A 177 15.49 -28.12 12.62
C LYS A 177 15.04 -26.87 13.39
N LYS A 178 15.97 -26.02 13.80
CA LYS A 178 15.69 -24.82 14.61
C LYS A 178 15.04 -23.69 13.83
N LYS A 179 15.47 -23.42 12.59
CA LYS A 179 15.01 -22.25 11.81
C LYS A 179 13.86 -22.53 10.85
N PHE A 180 13.82 -23.74 10.28
CA PHE A 180 12.80 -24.12 9.30
C PHE A 180 11.72 -25.00 9.90
N TYR A 181 12.08 -26.20 10.38
CA TYR A 181 11.07 -27.17 10.83
C TYR A 181 10.31 -26.73 12.09
N PHE A 182 10.99 -26.10 13.05
CA PHE A 182 10.35 -25.55 14.25
C PHE A 182 9.30 -24.48 13.91
N HIS A 183 9.55 -23.68 12.88
CA HIS A 183 8.67 -22.58 12.43
C HIS A 183 7.85 -22.95 11.18
N PHE A 184 7.79 -24.24 10.81
CA PHE A 184 7.21 -24.65 9.53
C PHE A 184 5.75 -24.22 9.41
N GLN A 185 4.96 -24.46 10.47
CA GLN A 185 3.55 -24.06 10.50
C GLN A 185 3.40 -22.53 10.43
N ASP A 186 4.24 -21.78 11.16
CA ASP A 186 4.24 -20.32 11.09
C ASP A 186 4.43 -19.81 9.64
N TYR A 187 5.31 -20.45 8.87
CA TYR A 187 5.53 -20.10 7.46
C TYR A 187 4.36 -20.51 6.55
N VAL A 188 3.74 -21.66 6.82
CA VAL A 188 2.56 -22.13 6.08
C VAL A 188 1.38 -21.18 6.28
N ASP A 189 1.23 -20.63 7.49
CA ASP A 189 0.11 -19.75 7.87
C ASP A 189 0.31 -18.29 7.42
N LEU A 190 1.47 -17.95 6.89
CA LEU A 190 1.69 -16.64 6.27
C LEU A 190 0.72 -16.42 5.11
N ILE A 191 0.12 -15.23 5.11
CA ILE A 191 -0.71 -14.72 4.03
C ILE A 191 -0.07 -13.52 3.34
N ILE A 192 -0.33 -13.38 2.04
CA ILE A 192 -0.07 -12.19 1.25
C ILE A 192 -0.95 -11.08 1.80
N TRP A 193 -0.30 -10.05 2.35
CA TRP A 193 -0.95 -8.90 2.96
C TRP A 193 -1.06 -7.71 2.04
N LYS A 194 0.02 -7.45 1.31
CA LYS A 194 0.16 -6.27 0.47
C LYS A 194 1.23 -6.51 -0.57
N VAL A 195 1.04 -5.91 -1.73
CA VAL A 195 1.95 -6.02 -2.87
C VAL A 195 2.18 -4.63 -3.46
N GLN A 196 3.40 -4.37 -3.89
CA GLN A 196 3.72 -3.27 -4.80
C GLN A 196 4.57 -3.82 -5.96
N PHE A 197 4.56 -3.13 -7.09
CA PHE A 197 5.59 -3.33 -8.11
C PHE A 197 6.88 -2.63 -7.67
N LEU A 198 8.02 -3.26 -7.96
CA LEU A 198 9.32 -2.57 -8.01
C LEU A 198 9.66 -2.17 -9.45
N ASP A 199 9.28 -3.03 -10.38
CA ASP A 199 9.33 -2.81 -11.83
C ASP A 199 8.30 -3.71 -12.53
N ARG A 200 8.31 -3.74 -13.86
CA ARG A 200 7.37 -4.55 -14.66
C ARG A 200 7.50 -6.07 -14.46
N ARG A 201 8.59 -6.56 -13.87
CA ARG A 201 8.90 -7.99 -13.69
C ARG A 201 8.89 -8.40 -12.21
N HIS A 202 9.14 -7.49 -11.29
CA HIS A 202 9.31 -7.78 -9.87
C HIS A 202 8.21 -7.21 -9.00
N LEU A 203 7.59 -8.08 -8.20
CA LEU A 203 6.69 -7.72 -7.13
C LEU A 203 7.43 -7.71 -5.80
N PHE A 204 7.12 -6.74 -4.96
CA PHE A 204 7.52 -6.72 -3.57
C PHE A 204 6.32 -7.04 -2.69
N ILE A 205 6.36 -8.24 -2.11
CA ILE A 205 5.23 -8.90 -1.46
C ILE A 205 5.48 -8.95 0.04
N LYS A 206 4.51 -8.45 0.82
CA LYS A 206 4.49 -8.63 2.27
C LYS A 206 3.70 -9.88 2.63
N PHE A 207 4.37 -10.79 3.32
CA PHE A 207 3.77 -11.92 3.99
C PHE A 207 3.64 -11.66 5.49
N GLY A 208 2.57 -12.13 6.12
CA GLY A 208 2.33 -11.95 7.56
C GLY A 208 1.14 -12.76 8.06
N SER A 209 0.90 -12.77 9.37
CA SER A 209 -0.24 -13.47 9.99
C SER A 209 -1.59 -12.81 9.67
N VAL A 210 -2.66 -13.60 9.56
CA VAL A 210 -4.05 -13.17 9.32
C VAL A 210 -4.55 -12.14 10.35
N ASP A 211 -4.09 -12.22 11.59
CA ASP A 211 -4.52 -11.33 12.68
C ASP A 211 -3.94 -9.91 12.56
N GLY A 212 -2.86 -9.75 11.78
CA GLY A 212 -2.07 -8.53 11.71
C GLY A 212 -2.72 -7.34 11.00
N GLY A 213 -3.84 -7.53 10.31
CA GLY A 213 -4.56 -6.43 9.65
C GLY A 213 -6.05 -6.34 9.95
N VAL A 214 -6.61 -7.26 10.73
CA VAL A 214 -7.97 -7.11 11.30
C VAL A 214 -7.91 -6.43 12.68
N THR A 215 -6.80 -6.59 13.40
CA THR A 215 -6.58 -5.94 14.70
C THR A 215 -5.46 -4.89 14.60
N ARG A 216 -5.69 -3.69 15.14
CA ARG A 216 -4.73 -2.55 15.11
C ARG A 216 -3.50 -2.73 16.03
N SER A 217 -3.09 -3.97 16.34
CA SER A 217 -1.96 -4.29 17.21
C SER A 217 -0.76 -4.74 16.38
N THR A 218 0.14 -3.82 16.06
CA THR A 218 1.18 -3.99 15.02
C THR A 218 2.54 -4.47 15.50
N ASP A 219 2.76 -4.68 16.80
CA ASP A 219 4.13 -4.67 17.33
C ASP A 219 4.80 -6.04 17.53
N GLN A 220 4.08 -7.16 17.36
CA GLN A 220 4.65 -8.51 17.59
C GLN A 220 4.50 -9.51 16.43
N ASN A 221 3.86 -9.13 15.33
CA ASN A 221 3.55 -10.11 14.29
C ASN A 221 4.75 -10.36 13.36
N LEU A 222 5.06 -11.64 13.17
CA LEU A 222 6.04 -12.13 12.21
C LEU A 222 5.62 -11.64 10.81
N ALA A 223 6.50 -10.88 10.15
CA ALA A 223 6.26 -10.37 8.81
C ALA A 223 7.52 -10.49 7.95
N PHE A 224 7.32 -10.93 6.72
CA PHE A 224 8.37 -11.09 5.73
C PHE A 224 8.09 -10.27 4.49
N PHE A 225 9.16 -9.85 3.83
CA PHE A 225 9.13 -9.11 2.59
C PHE A 225 9.88 -9.93 1.54
N ALA A 226 9.18 -10.33 0.48
CA ALA A 226 9.74 -11.12 -0.60
C ALA A 226 9.81 -10.27 -1.88
N VAL A 227 10.91 -10.40 -2.63
CA VAL A 227 10.97 -9.97 -4.03
C VAL A 227 10.64 -11.17 -4.89
N TYR A 228 9.57 -11.09 -5.68
CA TYR A 228 9.10 -12.16 -6.56
C TYR A 228 9.21 -11.75 -8.02
N ASN A 229 9.90 -12.56 -8.83
CA ASN A 229 9.98 -12.35 -10.28
C ASN A 229 8.80 -13.04 -10.97
N MET A 230 7.92 -12.25 -11.60
CA MET A 230 6.71 -12.74 -12.26
C MET A 230 6.96 -13.56 -13.51
N GLU A 231 8.13 -13.44 -14.13
CA GLU A 231 8.48 -14.15 -15.36
C GLU A 231 9.15 -15.48 -15.08
N THR A 232 10.17 -15.49 -14.23
CA THR A 232 10.83 -16.75 -13.83
C THR A 232 10.02 -17.52 -12.80
N THR A 233 9.08 -16.86 -12.12
CA THR A 233 8.28 -17.35 -11.01
C THR A 233 9.10 -17.64 -9.74
N ASP A 234 10.25 -17.00 -9.57
CA ASP A 234 11.14 -17.24 -8.43
C ASP A 234 10.98 -16.19 -7.33
N ILE A 235 11.16 -16.64 -6.08
CA ILE A 235 11.46 -15.74 -4.97
C ILE A 235 12.95 -15.40 -5.06
N VAL A 236 13.25 -14.14 -5.33
CA VAL A 236 14.61 -13.62 -5.52
C VAL A 236 15.28 -13.36 -4.17
N SER A 237 14.55 -12.75 -3.24
CA SER A 237 15.04 -12.44 -1.90
C SER A 237 13.90 -12.45 -0.88
N LEU A 238 14.27 -12.64 0.39
CA LEU A 238 13.34 -12.67 1.52
C LEU A 238 13.99 -12.00 2.75
N TYR A 239 13.28 -11.05 3.33
CA TYR A 239 13.70 -10.25 4.47
C TYR A 239 12.66 -10.29 5.58
N GLN A 240 13.10 -10.23 6.84
CA GLN A 240 12.22 -9.98 7.99
C GLN A 240 11.98 -8.47 8.16
N ASN A 241 10.92 -8.10 8.86
CA ASN A 241 10.60 -6.69 9.17
C ASN A 241 11.64 -5.94 10.01
N SER A 242 12.57 -6.64 10.66
CA SER A 242 13.72 -6.08 11.37
C SER A 242 15.03 -6.18 10.60
N SER A 243 15.00 -6.44 9.29
CA SER A 243 16.20 -6.60 8.47
C SER A 243 16.89 -5.26 8.21
N GLU A 244 18.10 -5.11 8.75
CA GLU A 244 19.00 -3.98 8.45
C GLU A 244 19.43 -3.96 6.98
N GLU A 245 19.51 -5.13 6.33
CA GLU A 245 19.82 -5.25 4.89
C GLU A 245 18.70 -4.63 4.03
N LEU A 246 17.44 -4.97 4.32
CA LEU A 246 16.29 -4.36 3.63
C LEU A 246 16.25 -2.85 3.88
N TYR A 247 16.52 -2.40 5.10
CA TYR A 247 16.59 -0.96 5.40
C TYR A 247 17.71 -0.27 4.60
N SER A 248 18.88 -0.88 4.49
CA SER A 248 19.98 -0.35 3.67
C SER A 248 19.57 -0.23 2.20
N LEU A 249 18.95 -1.26 1.62
CA LEU A 249 18.44 -1.22 0.26
C LEU A 249 17.39 -0.11 0.08
N PHE A 250 16.46 0.01 1.03
CA PHE A 250 15.47 1.06 1.05
C PHE A 250 16.09 2.46 1.12
N GLU A 251 17.11 2.66 1.96
CA GLU A 251 17.80 3.95 2.13
C GLU A 251 18.57 4.36 0.86
N HIS A 252 19.15 3.39 0.13
CA HIS A 252 19.89 3.66 -1.10
C HIS A 252 18.99 3.80 -2.33
N TYR A 253 17.89 3.05 -2.39
CA TYR A 253 17.01 2.95 -3.57
C TYR A 253 15.60 3.47 -3.32
N TYR A 254 15.41 4.39 -2.38
CA TYR A 254 14.08 4.86 -1.96
C TYR A 254 13.15 5.23 -3.11
N ASP A 255 13.64 6.00 -4.08
CA ASP A 255 12.83 6.45 -5.22
C ASP A 255 12.34 5.28 -6.09
N HIS A 256 13.01 4.12 -6.07
CA HIS A 256 12.59 2.90 -6.79
C HIS A 256 11.48 2.12 -6.05
N PHE A 257 11.22 2.44 -4.78
CA PHE A 257 10.06 1.89 -4.05
C PHE A 257 8.76 2.65 -4.34
N HIS A 258 8.86 3.78 -5.05
CA HIS A 258 7.71 4.55 -5.52
C HIS A 258 7.63 4.43 -7.05
N ALA A 259 6.43 4.66 -7.62
CA ALA A 259 6.28 4.74 -9.08
C ALA A 259 7.24 5.80 -9.64
N ASN A 260 7.78 5.56 -10.84
CA ASN A 260 8.96 6.25 -11.37
C ASN A 260 8.75 7.78 -11.46
N PRO A 261 9.40 8.58 -10.59
CA PRO A 261 9.22 10.04 -10.57
C PRO A 261 9.73 10.75 -11.83
N GLN A 262 10.49 10.07 -12.68
CA GLN A 262 11.21 10.71 -13.78
C GLN A 262 10.31 11.11 -14.96
N ASN A 263 9.12 10.50 -15.10
CA ASN A 263 8.23 10.78 -16.22
C ASN A 263 7.19 11.87 -15.90
N SER A 264 6.89 12.11 -14.63
CA SER A 264 5.91 13.12 -14.20
C SER A 264 6.56 14.47 -13.90
N SER A 265 6.08 15.54 -14.55
CA SER A 265 6.52 16.90 -14.22
C SER A 265 6.18 17.34 -12.79
N HIS A 266 5.29 16.60 -12.11
CA HIS A 266 4.67 17.01 -10.86
C HIS A 266 5.24 16.27 -9.66
N GLU A 267 5.68 15.02 -9.84
CA GLU A 267 6.33 14.23 -8.79
C GLU A 267 7.69 14.79 -8.36
N LYS A 268 8.24 15.75 -9.12
CA LYS A 268 9.46 16.50 -8.79
C LYS A 268 9.41 17.21 -7.42
N PHE A 269 8.21 17.52 -6.91
CA PHE A 269 8.05 18.18 -5.62
C PHE A 269 7.95 17.19 -4.45
N ILE A 270 7.89 15.89 -4.72
CA ILE A 270 7.91 14.86 -3.68
C ILE A 270 9.33 14.77 -3.13
N SER A 271 9.51 15.28 -1.90
CA SER A 271 10.81 15.23 -1.23
C SER A 271 11.11 13.83 -0.68
N SER A 272 12.24 13.27 -1.07
CA SER A 272 12.81 12.03 -0.55
C SER A 272 14.22 12.27 0.00
N HIS A 273 14.73 11.33 0.80
CA HIS A 273 16.12 11.41 1.25
C HIS A 273 17.13 11.14 0.13
N SER A 274 16.68 10.64 -1.02
CA SER A 274 17.49 10.48 -2.23
C SER A 274 17.58 11.77 -3.06
N ASN A 275 16.53 12.61 -3.05
CA ASN A 275 16.45 13.81 -3.90
C ASN A 275 16.55 15.15 -3.12
N SER A 276 16.48 15.13 -1.79
CA SER A 276 16.47 16.34 -0.95
C SER A 276 17.40 16.22 0.25
N VAL A 277 18.41 17.11 0.31
CA VAL A 277 19.34 17.21 1.45
C VAL A 277 18.58 17.48 2.76
N HIS A 278 17.50 18.25 2.71
CA HIS A 278 16.69 18.54 3.88
C HIS A 278 15.93 17.32 4.40
N ALA A 279 15.41 16.48 3.49
CA ALA A 279 14.77 15.21 3.87
C ALA A 279 15.80 14.24 4.45
N LEU A 280 16.99 14.17 3.85
CA LEU A 280 18.11 13.35 4.33
C LEU A 280 18.57 13.76 5.74
N ASP A 281 18.69 15.06 6.00
CA ASP A 281 19.06 15.58 7.32
C ASP A 281 17.98 15.29 8.38
N GLN A 282 16.70 15.34 8.01
CA GLN A 282 15.62 14.93 8.89
C GLN A 282 15.71 13.43 9.23
N LEU A 283 15.93 12.57 8.22
CA LEU A 283 16.10 11.13 8.43
C LEU A 283 17.28 10.83 9.37
N ARG A 284 18.44 11.46 9.13
CA ARG A 284 19.63 11.34 10.00
C ARG A 284 19.35 11.79 11.42
N THR A 285 18.61 12.89 11.58
CA THR A 285 18.22 13.39 12.91
C THR A 285 17.31 12.40 13.64
N ILE A 286 16.34 11.80 12.95
CA ILE A 286 15.45 10.78 13.53
C ILE A 286 16.26 9.54 13.93
N LYS A 287 17.16 9.07 13.06
CA LYS A 287 18.04 7.93 13.31
C LYS A 287 18.93 8.16 14.54
N ASN A 288 19.56 9.34 14.64
CA ASN A 288 20.43 9.69 15.78
C ASN A 288 19.67 9.84 17.10
N LYS A 289 18.39 10.18 17.06
CA LYS A 289 17.51 10.28 18.25
C LYS A 289 16.88 8.94 18.65
N ALA A 290 17.01 7.91 17.83
CA ALA A 290 16.40 6.61 18.12
C ALA A 290 17.16 5.91 19.26
N SER A 291 16.42 5.38 20.23
CA SER A 291 17.00 4.62 21.35
C SER A 291 17.50 3.24 20.94
N SER A 292 17.02 2.70 19.82
CA SER A 292 17.36 1.36 19.31
C SER A 292 17.32 1.33 17.79
N SER A 293 18.39 0.84 17.16
CA SER A 293 18.45 0.63 15.70
C SER A 293 17.34 -0.30 15.21
N SER A 294 17.14 -1.42 15.91
CA SER A 294 16.11 -2.40 15.53
C SER A 294 14.70 -1.82 15.57
N GLN A 295 14.37 -1.00 16.57
CA GLN A 295 13.07 -0.33 16.65
C GLN A 295 12.91 0.74 15.57
N PHE A 296 14.00 1.46 15.25
CA PHE A 296 14.02 2.40 14.15
C PHE A 296 13.77 1.70 12.81
N VAL A 297 14.48 0.60 12.51
CA VAL A 297 14.28 -0.19 11.29
C VAL A 297 12.85 -0.71 11.21
N LYS A 298 12.33 -1.33 12.27
CA LYS A 298 10.93 -1.80 12.29
C LYS A 298 9.94 -0.68 11.97
N LYS A 299 10.16 0.51 12.54
CA LYS A 299 9.32 1.68 12.27
C LYS A 299 9.43 2.14 10.81
N MET A 300 10.63 2.16 10.24
CA MET A 300 10.85 2.57 8.84
C MET A 300 10.25 1.55 7.86
N MET A 301 10.37 0.25 8.15
CA MET A 301 9.85 -0.82 7.31
C MET A 301 8.34 -1.02 7.46
N ALA A 302 7.70 -0.46 8.50
CA ALA A 302 6.26 -0.62 8.74
C ALA A 302 5.40 -0.05 7.60
N SER A 303 5.89 0.97 6.88
CA SER A 303 5.18 1.56 5.74
C SER A 303 5.29 0.75 4.44
N LEU A 304 6.20 -0.23 4.39
CA LEU A 304 6.39 -1.07 3.23
C LEU A 304 5.40 -2.25 3.21
N PRO A 305 4.99 -2.72 2.02
CA PRO A 305 4.99 -2.00 0.74
C PRO A 305 4.22 -0.67 0.81
N TYR A 306 4.64 0.33 0.03
CA TYR A 306 3.95 1.60 -0.05
C TYR A 306 2.58 1.49 -0.69
N THR A 307 1.71 2.41 -0.33
CA THR A 307 0.46 2.64 -1.06
C THR A 307 0.75 3.55 -2.25
N CYS A 308 0.30 3.17 -3.44
CA CYS A 308 0.44 3.96 -4.65
C CYS A 308 -0.26 5.32 -4.49
N GLN A 309 0.33 6.39 -5.03
CA GLN A 309 -0.25 7.76 -5.05
C GLN A 309 -0.63 8.32 -3.67
N SER A 310 0.03 7.84 -2.61
CA SER A 310 -0.25 8.26 -1.23
C SER A 310 0.43 9.56 -0.81
N GLN A 311 1.21 10.20 -1.69
CA GLN A 311 1.94 11.43 -1.41
C GLN A 311 1.48 12.55 -2.33
N SER A 312 1.23 13.73 -1.74
CA SER A 312 0.85 14.93 -2.46
C SER A 312 2.04 15.52 -3.21
N PRO A 313 2.00 15.63 -4.55
CA PRO A 313 3.07 16.23 -5.37
C PRO A 313 3.03 17.77 -5.38
N SER A 314 2.57 18.38 -4.28
CA SER A 314 2.40 19.83 -4.21
C SER A 314 3.70 20.52 -3.76
N PRO A 315 4.12 21.63 -4.41
CA PRO A 315 5.29 22.42 -4.00
C PRO A 315 5.25 22.90 -2.54
N TYR A 316 4.05 22.95 -1.94
CA TYR A 316 3.90 23.30 -0.53
C TYR A 316 4.53 22.28 0.43
N PHE A 317 4.70 21.03 -0.02
CA PHE A 317 5.37 19.97 0.74
C PHE A 317 6.83 19.73 0.35
N ASP A 318 7.37 20.56 -0.54
CA ASP A 318 8.78 20.50 -0.89
C ASP A 318 9.64 21.00 0.29
N LEU A 319 10.42 20.09 0.88
CA LEU A 319 11.27 20.34 2.04
C LEU A 319 12.46 21.25 1.72
N SER A 320 12.74 21.54 0.44
CA SER A 320 13.70 22.55 0.01
C SER A 320 13.13 23.97 -0.02
N ILE A 321 11.79 24.10 -0.03
CA ILE A 321 11.09 25.38 -0.09
C ILE A 321 10.56 25.77 1.30
N PHE A 322 9.87 24.85 1.98
CA PHE A 322 9.19 25.12 3.23
C PHE A 322 9.59 24.19 4.37
N ARG A 323 9.65 24.75 5.58
CA ARG A 323 9.66 24.02 6.85
C ARG A 323 8.29 24.14 7.49
N TYR A 324 7.74 23.01 7.93
CA TYR A 324 6.47 22.89 8.64
C TYR A 324 6.56 21.75 9.68
N ASP A 325 5.58 21.65 10.57
CA ASP A 325 5.52 20.57 11.55
C ASP A 325 4.85 19.33 10.94
N GLU A 326 5.65 18.30 10.64
CA GLU A 326 5.17 17.06 10.03
C GLU A 326 4.15 16.29 10.88
N LYS A 327 4.12 16.54 12.20
CA LYS A 327 3.12 15.94 13.09
C LYS A 327 1.73 16.53 12.87
N LEU A 328 1.66 17.75 12.35
CA LEU A 328 0.41 18.47 12.09
C LEU A 328 -0.03 18.33 10.63
N ILE A 329 0.93 18.31 9.69
CA ILE A 329 0.66 18.25 8.26
C ILE A 329 1.81 17.56 7.51
N SER A 330 1.53 16.71 6.53
CA SER A 330 2.56 16.01 5.76
C SER A 330 2.12 15.77 4.33
N ALA A 331 3.08 15.52 3.44
CA ALA A 331 2.80 15.10 2.06
C ALA A 331 1.99 13.80 1.99
N ILE A 332 2.18 12.88 2.93
CA ILE A 332 1.47 11.60 2.97
C ILE A 332 0.00 11.84 3.33
N ASP A 333 -0.91 11.36 2.49
CA ASP A 333 -2.36 11.43 2.70
C ASP A 333 -2.79 10.54 3.87
N ARG A 334 -2.87 11.15 5.05
CA ARG A 334 -3.33 10.51 6.29
C ARG A 334 -3.99 11.54 7.19
N HIS A 335 -4.98 11.07 7.93
CA HIS A 335 -5.60 11.86 8.99
C HIS A 335 -4.57 12.25 10.07
N ARG A 336 -4.69 13.49 10.55
CA ARG A 336 -3.88 14.07 11.63
C ARG A 336 -4.81 14.58 12.73
N HIS A 337 -4.30 14.71 13.94
CA HIS A 337 -5.05 15.40 14.99
C HIS A 337 -5.25 16.87 14.61
N CYS A 338 -6.48 17.34 14.73
CA CYS A 338 -6.77 18.75 14.49
C CYS A 338 -6.07 19.61 15.54
N THR A 339 -5.43 20.68 15.09
CA THR A 339 -4.84 21.69 15.95
C THR A 339 -5.69 22.96 15.93
N GLU A 340 -5.83 23.60 17.09
CA GLU A 340 -6.46 24.93 17.19
C GLU A 340 -5.48 26.03 16.73
N HIS A 341 -4.17 25.75 16.73
CA HIS A 341 -3.16 26.72 16.35
C HIS A 341 -2.86 26.68 14.85
N PRO A 342 -2.62 27.85 14.22
CA PRO A 342 -2.26 27.90 12.80
C PRO A 342 -0.97 27.14 12.50
N ILE A 343 -1.02 26.27 11.50
CA ILE A 343 0.13 25.53 10.99
C ILE A 343 0.97 26.49 10.15
N LYS A 344 2.24 26.72 10.52
CA LYS A 344 3.12 27.70 9.88
C LYS A 344 3.96 27.02 8.80
N PHE A 345 4.02 27.65 7.62
CA PHE A 345 4.97 27.31 6.57
C PHE A 345 6.06 28.37 6.52
N ILE A 346 7.28 27.98 6.88
CA ILE A 346 8.44 28.86 7.05
C ILE A 346 9.38 28.66 5.86
N SER A 347 9.90 29.74 5.30
CA SER A 347 10.89 29.66 4.22
C SER A 347 12.17 28.96 4.67
N VAL A 348 12.64 27.97 3.90
CA VAL A 348 13.96 27.37 4.13
C VAL A 348 15.08 28.39 3.86
N ARG A 349 14.95 29.16 2.78
CA ARG A 349 15.97 30.17 2.35
C ARG A 349 16.10 31.35 3.31
N GLN A 350 15.03 31.69 4.02
CA GLN A 350 14.98 32.80 4.96
C GLN A 350 14.46 32.26 6.30
N PRO A 351 15.34 31.69 7.14
CA PRO A 351 14.96 31.19 8.44
C PRO A 351 14.25 32.30 9.23
N ASN A 352 13.16 31.95 9.94
CA ASN A 352 12.27 32.85 10.68
C ASN A 352 11.24 33.65 9.85
N VAL A 353 11.24 33.54 8.52
CA VAL A 353 10.18 34.16 7.70
C VAL A 353 9.05 33.17 7.46
N VAL A 354 7.95 33.36 8.19
CA VAL A 354 6.68 32.65 7.93
C VAL A 354 6.09 33.17 6.62
N LYS A 355 5.95 32.31 5.61
CA LYS A 355 5.41 32.69 4.30
C LYS A 355 3.89 32.65 4.27
N PHE A 356 3.28 31.67 4.94
CA PHE A 356 1.83 31.59 5.14
C PHE A 356 1.50 30.67 6.31
N LYS A 357 0.21 30.64 6.68
CA LYS A 357 -0.32 29.79 7.74
C LYS A 357 -1.61 29.13 7.26
N ILE A 358 -1.83 27.88 7.65
CA ILE A 358 -3.11 27.18 7.46
C ILE A 358 -3.79 27.10 8.82
N LYS A 359 -5.04 27.58 8.87
CA LYS A 359 -5.88 27.47 10.07
C LYS A 359 -6.92 26.38 9.82
N PRO A 360 -6.72 25.16 10.35
CA PRO A 360 -7.74 24.13 10.20
C PRO A 360 -8.97 24.46 11.06
N GLY A 361 -8.79 24.97 12.29
CA GLY A 361 -9.88 25.23 13.25
C GLY A 361 -10.90 26.29 12.82
N SER A 362 -12.11 26.20 13.38
CA SER A 362 -13.18 27.18 13.15
C SER A 362 -12.86 28.51 13.84
N ASP A 363 -13.08 29.64 13.17
CA ASP A 363 -12.99 30.98 13.80
C ASP A 363 -14.10 31.23 14.85
N SER A 364 -15.11 30.33 14.94
CA SER A 364 -16.10 30.32 16.01
C SER A 364 -15.48 29.74 17.29
N GLY A 365 -15.23 30.59 18.29
CA GLY A 365 -14.67 30.25 19.61
C GLY A 365 -15.55 29.36 20.49
N GLY A 366 -16.08 28.25 19.96
CA GLY A 366 -16.83 27.25 20.69
C GLY A 366 -15.91 26.39 21.56
N SER A 367 -16.06 26.53 22.87
CA SER A 367 -15.23 25.95 23.93
C SER A 367 -15.36 24.43 24.10
N ASP A 368 -15.68 23.67 23.05
CA ASP A 368 -15.80 22.21 23.19
C ASP A 368 -14.50 21.52 22.77
N SER A 369 -13.51 21.67 23.66
CA SER A 369 -12.16 21.10 23.58
C SER A 369 -12.11 19.59 23.86
N ARG A 370 -13.26 18.94 24.08
CA ARG A 370 -13.34 17.51 24.43
C ARG A 370 -13.53 16.57 23.23
N ALA A 371 -14.03 17.06 22.10
CA ALA A 371 -14.23 16.20 20.94
C ALA A 371 -12.91 15.98 20.19
N LYS A 372 -12.47 14.72 20.06
CA LYS A 372 -11.31 14.36 19.22
C LYS A 372 -11.63 14.67 17.76
N ARG A 373 -11.10 15.77 17.23
CA ARG A 373 -11.23 16.14 15.82
C ARG A 373 -10.00 15.67 15.05
N ILE A 374 -10.21 15.15 13.86
CA ILE A 374 -9.15 14.80 12.91
C ILE A 374 -9.24 15.71 11.69
N SER A 375 -8.12 15.91 11.03
CA SER A 375 -8.01 16.72 9.82
C SER A 375 -7.21 16.00 8.75
N SER A 376 -7.66 16.09 7.50
CA SER A 376 -6.87 15.78 6.31
C SER A 376 -6.66 17.05 5.48
N PHE A 377 -5.61 17.05 4.68
CA PHE A 377 -5.22 18.20 3.87
C PHE A 377 -4.97 17.77 2.44
N LEU A 378 -5.65 18.39 1.50
CA LEU A 378 -5.47 18.16 0.07
C LEU A 378 -4.92 19.43 -0.54
N PHE A 379 -3.69 19.37 -1.04
CA PHE A 379 -3.07 20.50 -1.73
C PHE A 379 -3.18 20.29 -3.21
N HIS A 380 -3.60 21.35 -3.91
CA HIS A 380 -3.57 21.33 -5.35
C HIS A 380 -2.09 21.27 -5.82
N PRO A 381 -1.77 20.48 -6.85
CA PRO A 381 -0.39 20.35 -7.30
C PRO A 381 0.18 21.63 -7.94
N PHE A 382 -0.64 22.44 -8.64
CA PHE A 382 -0.18 23.70 -9.29
C PHE A 382 -0.77 24.97 -8.70
N PHE A 383 -2.09 25.01 -8.54
CA PHE A 383 -2.77 26.21 -8.07
C PHE A 383 -2.48 26.46 -6.58
N PRO A 384 -2.48 27.73 -6.16
CA PRO A 384 -2.27 28.11 -4.76
C PRO A 384 -3.55 27.85 -3.93
N LEU A 385 -3.99 26.60 -3.94
CA LEU A 385 -5.23 26.10 -3.38
C LEU A 385 -4.93 24.89 -2.49
N ALA A 386 -5.49 24.89 -1.28
CA ALA A 386 -5.51 23.74 -0.41
C ALA A 386 -6.88 23.59 0.25
N LEU A 387 -7.26 22.37 0.56
CA LEU A 387 -8.45 22.04 1.33
C LEU A 387 -8.01 21.47 2.67
N SER A 388 -8.66 21.89 3.75
CA SER A 388 -8.58 21.17 5.02
C SER A 388 -9.95 20.57 5.32
N ILE A 389 -10.02 19.26 5.47
CA ILE A 389 -11.25 18.52 5.74
C ILE A 389 -11.19 18.08 7.19
N GLN A 390 -12.16 18.51 8.00
CA GLN A 390 -12.24 18.19 9.41
C GLN A 390 -13.39 17.23 9.66
N GLN A 391 -13.09 16.19 10.43
CA GLN A 391 -14.09 15.22 10.87
C GLN A 391 -14.09 15.18 12.39
N THR A 392 -15.27 15.34 12.95
CA THR A 392 -15.54 15.17 14.38
C THR A 392 -16.62 14.10 14.51
N TYR A 393 -16.46 13.19 15.48
CA TYR A 393 -17.44 12.13 15.70
C TYR A 393 -18.84 12.70 15.88
N MET A 394 -19.82 12.17 15.14
CA MET A 394 -21.23 12.59 15.15
C MET A 394 -21.47 14.06 14.76
N GLN A 395 -20.53 14.73 14.08
CA GLN A 395 -20.75 16.06 13.51
C GLN A 395 -20.54 16.06 11.99
N PRO A 396 -21.16 17.01 11.27
CA PRO A 396 -20.91 17.20 9.85
C PRO A 396 -19.42 17.42 9.56
N THR A 397 -18.97 16.91 8.42
CA THR A 397 -17.62 17.20 7.92
C THR A 397 -17.53 18.67 7.55
N VAL A 398 -16.51 19.36 8.06
CA VAL A 398 -16.24 20.77 7.74
C VAL A 398 -15.11 20.82 6.72
N VAL A 399 -15.32 21.51 5.60
CA VAL A 399 -14.30 21.69 4.55
C VAL A 399 -13.95 23.16 4.45
N ASN A 400 -12.70 23.50 4.74
CA ASN A 400 -12.20 24.87 4.55
C ASN A 400 -11.35 24.94 3.28
N VAL A 401 -11.59 25.99 2.49
CA VAL A 401 -10.85 26.29 1.27
C VAL A 401 -9.80 27.36 1.58
N HIS A 402 -8.54 27.02 1.41
CA HIS A 402 -7.40 27.91 1.59
C HIS A 402 -6.92 28.33 0.21
N PHE A 403 -7.15 29.58 -0.15
CA PHE A 403 -6.67 30.14 -1.41
C PHE A 403 -5.68 31.26 -1.15
N ARG A 404 -4.50 31.19 -1.78
CA ARG A 404 -3.49 32.23 -1.70
C ARG A 404 -3.47 33.01 -3.01
N ARG A 405 -3.79 34.30 -2.92
CA ARG A 405 -3.70 35.27 -4.02
C ARG A 405 -2.26 35.63 -4.32
#